data_AF-A0A2M8NT92-F1
#
_entry.id   AF-A0A2M8NT92-F1
#
_cell.length_a   1.000
_cell.length_b   1.000
_cell.length_c   1.000
_cell.angle_alpha   90.00
_cell.angle_beta   90.00
_cell.angle_gamma   90.00
#
_symmetry.space_group_name_H-M   'P 1'
#
loop_
_entity.id
_entity.type
_entity.pdbx_description
1 polymer ?
#
loop_
_entity_poly.entity_id
_entity_poly.type
_entity_poly.pdbx_seq_one_letter_code
_entity_poly.pdbx_strand_id
1 'polypeptide(L)'
;MKKLTLAILFIGLLALSLVPAMAQNTAQVRLAHFLLGGGNVDLYINGELSAVTRLGYGNVSNWYTIAPGTYSIAIAPARTSIDDAVLGPVDFTFADGSWTTLAATGLAERNVLDLWALPEDYSPLTFNETRLSVFHAISDGNPVDVTYNDALLFGLLAYPGSLGNNDGFDTRTLVVGSYGIKVLDNISKTQILDLGNVALNDRNNYFVAVFGTALNPTVRLVSTNTVNLANIPVGDIRERPNADATDGYLRFAHFSSGTGDVDIYVNGERAAAGVGYATISDFITYAVGDYTISIAPAGTSVDRAVIEYDLRLFGAEYITLAVIGVIENRTLEVAPIFEDFSPVDIGQTRITFFNAVPGLRKVTLARNDGLLLVQDLAYPQDGSDGYSIQNMLNGRYSFKIVDFTTPETLAEIPEFNYATGVNYLLAHIPGETGWVLTEVPIPNE
;
A
#
# COMPACT_ATOMS: atom_id res chain seq x y z
N MET A 1 -29.32 79.75 19.08
CA MET A 1 -29.85 78.55 19.78
C MET A 1 -30.20 77.52 18.73
N LYS A 2 -29.32 76.52 18.54
CA LYS A 2 -29.42 75.48 17.51
C LYS A 2 -30.36 74.37 18.02
N LYS A 3 -31.34 73.97 17.20
CA LYS A 3 -32.22 72.82 17.47
C LYS A 3 -31.51 71.54 17.04
N LEU A 4 -31.39 70.61 17.99
CA LEU A 4 -30.81 69.28 17.83
C LEU A 4 -31.93 68.31 17.45
N THR A 5 -31.88 67.70 16.28
CA THR A 5 -32.82 66.65 15.85
C THR A 5 -32.11 65.31 15.99
N LEU A 6 -32.63 64.46 16.88
CA LEU A 6 -32.11 63.16 17.26
C LEU A 6 -32.40 62.13 16.13
N ALA A 7 -31.36 61.54 15.55
CA ALA A 7 -31.46 60.44 14.61
C ALA A 7 -31.58 59.11 15.38
N ILE A 8 -32.65 58.36 15.14
CA ILE A 8 -32.87 57.02 15.67
C ILE A 8 -32.15 56.03 14.74
N LEU A 9 -31.12 55.37 15.28
CA LEU A 9 -30.36 54.32 14.61
C LEU A 9 -31.16 53.00 14.67
N PHE A 10 -31.59 52.51 13.53
CA PHE A 10 -32.21 51.19 13.37
C PHE A 10 -31.09 50.14 13.33
N ILE A 11 -30.86 49.44 14.44
CA ILE A 11 -29.96 48.28 14.48
C ILE A 11 -30.75 47.07 13.93
N GLY A 12 -30.46 46.70 12.69
CA GLY A 12 -30.94 45.45 12.10
C GLY A 12 -30.29 44.26 12.81
N LEU A 13 -31.10 43.47 13.50
CA LEU A 13 -30.70 42.22 14.11
C LEU A 13 -30.44 41.18 13.00
N LEU A 14 -29.16 40.99 12.66
CA LEU A 14 -28.73 39.93 11.76
C LEU A 14 -28.88 38.60 12.52
N ALA A 15 -29.97 37.87 12.27
CA ALA A 15 -30.13 36.52 12.76
C ALA A 15 -29.18 35.59 12.00
N LEU A 16 -27.99 35.33 12.55
CA LEU A 16 -27.22 34.16 12.16
C LEU A 16 -28.00 32.93 12.59
N SER A 17 -28.69 32.29 11.65
CA SER A 17 -29.16 30.92 11.85
C SER A 17 -27.93 30.02 11.95
N LEU A 18 -27.53 29.68 13.18
CA LEU A 18 -26.71 28.51 13.46
C LEU A 18 -27.52 27.30 13.01
N VAL A 19 -27.34 26.87 11.76
CA VAL A 19 -27.72 25.52 11.36
C VAL A 19 -26.77 24.61 12.13
N PRO A 20 -27.23 23.77 13.08
CA PRO A 20 -26.35 22.77 13.65
C PRO A 20 -25.80 21.95 12.49
N ALA A 21 -24.48 21.74 12.45
CA ALA A 21 -23.89 20.76 11.55
C ALA A 21 -24.59 19.42 11.82
N MET A 22 -25.53 19.05 10.95
CA MET A 22 -26.15 17.73 11.00
C MET A 22 -24.99 16.75 10.90
N ALA A 23 -24.87 15.83 11.86
CA ALA A 23 -23.94 14.72 11.75
C ALA A 23 -24.17 14.08 10.38
N GLN A 24 -23.19 14.19 9.48
CA GLN A 24 -23.31 13.60 8.17
C GLN A 24 -23.31 12.09 8.38
N ASN A 25 -24.39 11.43 7.96
CA ASN A 25 -24.42 9.98 7.87
C ASN A 25 -23.26 9.55 6.98
N THR A 26 -22.44 8.62 7.45
CA THR A 26 -21.18 8.21 6.79
C THR A 26 -21.03 6.70 6.83
N ALA A 27 -20.34 6.17 5.84
CA ALA A 27 -19.86 4.80 5.82
C ALA A 27 -18.34 4.81 5.58
N GLN A 28 -17.65 3.78 6.04
CA GLN A 28 -16.20 3.64 5.90
C GLN A 28 -15.89 2.46 4.99
N VAL A 29 -15.08 2.71 3.98
CA VAL A 29 -14.65 1.70 3.01
C VAL A 29 -13.13 1.71 2.86
N ARG A 30 -12.55 0.53 2.70
CA ARG A 30 -11.15 0.35 2.28
C ARG A 30 -11.04 -0.84 1.33
N LEU A 31 -9.95 -0.89 0.57
CA LEU A 31 -9.65 -2.01 -0.31
C LEU A 31 -8.49 -2.82 0.28
N ALA A 32 -8.64 -4.14 0.29
CA ALA A 32 -7.58 -5.10 0.55
C ALA A 32 -7.28 -5.88 -0.73
N HIS A 33 -6.03 -5.84 -1.19
CA HIS A 33 -5.61 -6.46 -2.44
C HIS A 33 -4.85 -7.76 -2.20
N PHE A 34 -5.51 -8.88 -2.47
CA PHE A 34 -4.99 -10.24 -2.35
C PHE A 34 -5.12 -11.02 -3.67
N LEU A 35 -5.15 -10.34 -4.83
CA LEU A 35 -5.08 -11.01 -6.14
C LEU A 35 -3.62 -11.34 -6.46
N LEU A 36 -3.27 -12.62 -6.38
CA LEU A 36 -1.94 -13.07 -6.80
C LEU A 36 -1.86 -13.04 -8.33
N GLY A 37 -0.78 -12.49 -8.88
CA GLY A 37 -0.63 -12.26 -10.32
C GLY A 37 -1.30 -10.99 -10.84
N GLY A 38 -1.93 -10.19 -9.98
CA GLY A 38 -2.70 -9.01 -10.40
C GLY A 38 -1.90 -7.71 -10.52
N GLY A 39 -0.62 -7.70 -10.15
CA GLY A 39 0.19 -6.47 -10.09
C GLY A 39 -0.34 -5.46 -9.06
N ASN A 40 0.03 -4.19 -9.21
CA ASN A 40 -0.63 -3.11 -8.46
C ASN A 40 -2.00 -2.82 -9.07
N VAL A 41 -2.96 -2.40 -8.27
CA VAL A 41 -4.33 -2.12 -8.73
C VAL A 41 -4.82 -0.73 -8.35
N ASP A 42 -5.71 -0.20 -9.20
CA ASP A 42 -6.48 1.02 -9.00
C ASP A 42 -7.95 0.67 -8.75
N LEU A 43 -8.56 1.36 -7.79
CA LEU A 43 -9.99 1.24 -7.48
C LEU A 43 -10.78 2.31 -8.23
N TYR A 44 -11.84 1.87 -8.92
CA TYR A 44 -12.80 2.71 -9.62
C TYR A 44 -14.17 2.65 -8.93
N ILE A 45 -14.79 3.81 -8.75
CA ILE A 45 -16.08 3.97 -8.05
C ILE A 45 -17.03 4.79 -8.90
N ASN A 46 -18.14 4.18 -9.31
CA ASN A 46 -19.12 4.72 -10.26
C ASN A 46 -18.48 5.14 -11.60
N GLY A 47 -17.48 4.38 -12.05
CA GLY A 47 -16.79 4.66 -13.32
C GLY A 47 -15.59 5.60 -13.22
N GLU A 48 -15.33 6.21 -12.06
CA GLU A 48 -14.26 7.19 -11.86
C GLU A 48 -13.13 6.62 -11.00
N LEU A 49 -11.88 7.00 -11.31
CA LEU A 49 -10.70 6.61 -10.53
C LEU A 49 -10.79 7.20 -9.11
N SER A 50 -10.58 6.36 -8.09
CA SER A 50 -10.55 6.79 -6.70
C SER A 50 -9.15 7.18 -6.21
N ALA A 51 -9.03 7.60 -4.95
CA ALA A 51 -7.77 7.85 -4.27
C ALA A 51 -7.01 6.56 -3.90
N VAL A 52 -7.66 5.39 -3.94
CA VAL A 52 -6.98 4.11 -3.81
C VAL A 52 -6.37 3.76 -5.15
N THR A 53 -5.14 4.26 -5.36
CA THR A 53 -4.35 3.98 -6.56
C THR A 53 -3.08 3.21 -6.21
N ARG A 54 -2.61 2.37 -7.14
CA ARG A 54 -1.35 1.62 -7.04
C ARG A 54 -1.25 0.77 -5.77
N LEU A 55 -2.38 0.21 -5.33
CA LEU A 55 -2.39 -0.67 -4.17
C LEU A 55 -1.70 -1.99 -4.55
N GLY A 56 -0.58 -2.30 -3.91
CA GLY A 56 0.19 -3.52 -4.20
C GLY A 56 -0.35 -4.79 -3.54
N TYR A 57 0.02 -5.95 -4.08
CA TYR A 57 -0.40 -7.24 -3.54
C TYR A 57 -0.02 -7.40 -2.06
N GLY A 58 -0.97 -7.86 -1.25
CA GLY A 58 -0.85 -8.00 0.21
C GLY A 58 -1.13 -6.72 1.01
N ASN A 59 -1.36 -5.59 0.34
CA ASN A 59 -1.66 -4.33 1.02
C ASN A 59 -3.15 -4.11 1.23
N VAL A 60 -3.44 -3.30 2.25
CA VAL A 60 -4.77 -2.79 2.56
C VAL A 60 -4.67 -1.28 2.58
N SER A 61 -5.57 -0.59 1.90
CA SER A 61 -5.61 0.87 1.88
C SER A 61 -5.98 1.43 3.26
N ASN A 62 -5.80 2.75 3.40
CA ASN A 62 -6.44 3.49 4.48
C ASN A 62 -7.97 3.37 4.39
N TRP A 63 -8.62 3.71 5.50
CA TRP A 63 -10.05 3.93 5.53
C TRP A 63 -10.42 5.25 4.85
N TYR A 64 -11.47 5.21 4.03
CA TYR A 64 -12.06 6.39 3.42
C TYR A 64 -13.51 6.53 3.86
N THR A 65 -13.93 7.77 4.08
CA THR A 65 -15.28 8.09 4.57
C THR A 65 -16.18 8.48 3.40
N ILE A 66 -17.16 7.65 3.05
CA ILE A 66 -18.11 7.93 1.97
C ILE A 66 -19.51 8.20 2.50
N ALA A 67 -20.40 8.72 1.64
CA ALA A 67 -21.82 8.74 1.95
C ALA A 67 -22.40 7.30 1.92
N PRO A 68 -23.38 6.96 2.77
CA PRO A 68 -24.08 5.69 2.65
C PRO A 68 -24.85 5.60 1.33
N GLY A 69 -24.87 4.42 0.71
CA GLY A 69 -25.52 4.22 -0.58
C GLY A 69 -24.96 3.04 -1.36
N THR A 70 -25.47 2.88 -2.58
CA THR A 70 -25.00 1.87 -3.53
C THR A 70 -23.97 2.48 -4.46
N TYR A 71 -22.83 1.80 -4.62
CA TYR A 71 -21.72 2.20 -5.47
C TYR A 71 -21.33 1.04 -6.40
N SER A 72 -21.09 1.36 -7.66
CA SER A 72 -20.52 0.43 -8.64
C SER A 72 -19.01 0.42 -8.50
N ILE A 73 -18.46 -0.73 -8.08
CA ILE A 73 -17.03 -0.90 -7.81
C ILE A 73 -16.38 -1.71 -8.93
N ALA A 74 -15.25 -1.21 -9.46
CA ALA A 74 -14.38 -1.96 -10.36
C ALA A 74 -12.91 -1.82 -9.90
N ILE A 75 -12.09 -2.83 -10.21
CA ILE A 75 -10.66 -2.84 -9.91
C ILE A 75 -9.93 -3.15 -11.21
N ALA A 76 -9.02 -2.25 -11.61
CA ALA A 76 -8.20 -2.39 -12.79
C ALA A 76 -6.71 -2.41 -12.41
N PRO A 77 -5.83 -2.94 -13.28
CA PRO A 77 -4.39 -2.77 -13.12
C PRO A 77 -4.03 -1.28 -12.93
N ALA A 78 -3.00 -1.01 -12.14
CA ALA A 78 -2.57 0.34 -11.87
C ALA A 78 -2.18 1.06 -13.16
N ARG A 79 -2.52 2.36 -13.25
CA ARG A 79 -2.19 3.22 -14.40
C ARG A 79 -2.86 2.81 -15.72
N THR A 80 -3.87 1.94 -15.68
CA THR A 80 -4.72 1.61 -16.83
C THR A 80 -6.11 2.22 -16.67
N SER A 81 -6.99 2.01 -17.66
CA SER A 81 -8.36 2.51 -17.62
C SER A 81 -9.31 1.51 -16.95
N ILE A 82 -10.54 1.94 -16.64
CA ILE A 82 -11.60 1.03 -16.18
C ILE A 82 -11.97 -0.03 -17.23
N ASP A 83 -11.73 0.21 -18.52
CA ASP A 83 -12.00 -0.79 -19.57
C ASP A 83 -11.10 -2.03 -19.43
N ASP A 84 -10.00 -1.90 -18.69
CA ASP A 84 -9.06 -2.97 -18.38
C ASP A 84 -9.36 -3.62 -17.02
N ALA A 85 -10.53 -3.36 -16.41
CA ALA A 85 -10.91 -3.89 -15.12
C ALA A 85 -10.89 -5.43 -15.10
N VAL A 86 -10.23 -5.99 -14.09
CA VAL A 86 -10.15 -7.44 -13.84
C VAL A 86 -11.22 -7.92 -12.86
N LEU A 87 -11.79 -7.00 -12.08
CA LEU A 87 -12.93 -7.22 -11.20
C LEU A 87 -13.97 -6.12 -11.38
N GLY A 88 -15.25 -6.50 -11.38
CA GLY A 88 -16.36 -5.57 -11.55
C GLY A 88 -16.55 -5.09 -13.00
N PRO A 89 -17.44 -4.11 -13.23
CA PRO A 89 -18.21 -3.39 -12.21
C PRO A 89 -19.21 -4.29 -11.47
N VAL A 90 -19.28 -4.14 -10.16
CA VAL A 90 -20.24 -4.82 -9.28
C VAL A 90 -20.79 -3.84 -8.24
N ASP A 91 -22.09 -3.90 -7.97
CA ASP A 91 -22.74 -2.99 -7.04
C ASP A 91 -22.60 -3.48 -5.59
N PHE A 92 -22.08 -2.62 -4.73
CA PHE A 92 -22.07 -2.80 -3.27
C PHE A 92 -22.91 -1.72 -2.60
N THR A 93 -23.62 -2.08 -1.53
CA THR A 93 -24.39 -1.13 -0.73
C THR A 93 -23.77 -0.99 0.64
N PHE A 94 -23.38 0.23 0.98
CA PHE A 94 -22.81 0.58 2.29
C PHE A 94 -23.88 1.29 3.13
N ALA A 95 -24.16 0.72 4.30
CA ALA A 95 -25.17 1.25 5.21
C ALA A 95 -24.61 2.43 6.04
N ASP A 96 -25.49 3.22 6.63
CA ASP A 96 -25.09 4.27 7.55
C ASP A 96 -24.34 3.69 8.76
N GLY A 97 -23.19 4.27 9.09
CA GLY A 97 -22.28 3.83 10.14
C GLY A 97 -21.53 2.52 9.85
N SER A 98 -21.62 1.97 8.63
CA SER A 98 -20.96 0.69 8.31
C SER A 98 -19.47 0.84 8.03
N TRP A 99 -18.69 -0.13 8.48
CA TRP A 99 -17.27 -0.28 8.11
C TRP A 99 -17.13 -1.51 7.23
N THR A 100 -16.54 -1.37 6.06
CA THR A 100 -16.43 -2.47 5.10
C THR A 100 -15.06 -2.51 4.45
N THR A 101 -14.38 -3.64 4.60
CA THR A 101 -13.22 -3.98 3.76
C THR A 101 -13.72 -4.68 2.51
N LEU A 102 -13.44 -4.10 1.35
CA LEU A 102 -13.55 -4.82 0.08
C LEU A 102 -12.28 -5.64 -0.11
N ALA A 103 -12.37 -6.96 -0.10
CA ALA A 103 -11.23 -7.85 -0.29
C ALA A 103 -11.24 -8.44 -1.70
N ALA A 104 -10.29 -8.01 -2.53
CA ALA A 104 -10.03 -8.59 -3.84
C ALA A 104 -9.17 -9.84 -3.66
N THR A 105 -9.68 -11.02 -3.99
CA THR A 105 -9.00 -12.30 -3.76
C THR A 105 -8.94 -13.16 -5.01
N GLY A 106 -7.93 -14.02 -5.11
CA GLY A 106 -7.87 -15.04 -6.15
C GLY A 106 -6.53 -15.08 -6.90
N LEU A 107 -6.55 -15.75 -8.05
CA LEU A 107 -5.38 -16.05 -8.88
C LEU A 107 -5.61 -15.51 -10.30
N ALA A 108 -4.89 -14.44 -10.67
CA ALA A 108 -5.03 -13.79 -11.98
C ALA A 108 -4.69 -14.75 -13.12
N GLU A 109 -3.64 -15.55 -12.95
CA GLU A 109 -3.19 -16.53 -13.94
C GLU A 109 -4.21 -17.64 -14.22
N ARG A 110 -5.14 -17.89 -13.29
CA ARG A 110 -6.22 -18.88 -13.46
C ARG A 110 -7.56 -18.22 -13.82
N ASN A 111 -7.61 -16.90 -13.90
CA ASN A 111 -8.83 -16.13 -14.07
C ASN A 111 -9.92 -16.52 -13.04
N VAL A 112 -9.50 -16.75 -11.80
CA VAL A 112 -10.38 -17.00 -10.65
C VAL A 112 -10.19 -15.82 -9.71
N LEU A 113 -11.05 -14.82 -9.82
CA LEU A 113 -10.96 -13.55 -9.12
C LEU A 113 -12.34 -13.22 -8.56
N ASP A 114 -12.38 -12.82 -7.30
CA ASP A 114 -13.60 -12.39 -6.62
C ASP A 114 -13.36 -11.15 -5.76
N LEU A 115 -14.43 -10.42 -5.50
CA LEU A 115 -14.44 -9.24 -4.65
C LEU A 115 -15.47 -9.43 -3.53
N TRP A 116 -15.00 -9.44 -2.28
CA TRP A 116 -15.82 -9.72 -1.10
C TRP A 116 -16.01 -8.46 -0.26
N ALA A 117 -17.24 -8.21 0.18
CA ALA A 117 -17.51 -7.19 1.19
C ALA A 117 -17.43 -7.83 2.58
N LEU A 118 -16.43 -7.41 3.37
CA LEU A 118 -16.20 -7.88 4.74
C LEU A 118 -16.68 -6.79 5.72
N PRO A 119 -17.87 -6.94 6.33
CA PRO A 119 -18.38 -5.98 7.29
C PRO A 119 -17.59 -6.09 8.61
N GLU A 120 -16.94 -5.01 9.02
CA GLU A 120 -16.15 -4.98 10.25
C GLU A 120 -16.92 -4.36 11.42
N ASP A 121 -16.79 -4.94 12.60
CA ASP A 121 -17.35 -4.36 13.83
C ASP A 121 -16.41 -3.26 14.36
N TYR A 122 -16.82 -2.01 14.19
CA TYR A 122 -16.16 -0.83 14.78
C TYR A 122 -16.99 -0.21 15.90
N SER A 123 -17.91 -0.97 16.52
CA SER A 123 -18.59 -0.53 17.73
C SER A 123 -17.56 -0.17 18.82
N PRO A 124 -17.86 0.83 19.68
CA PRO A 124 -16.91 1.34 20.65
C PRO A 124 -16.32 0.25 21.55
N LEU A 125 -15.00 0.25 21.69
CA LEU A 125 -14.27 -0.59 22.64
C LEU A 125 -14.19 0.10 24.00
N THR A 126 -14.44 -0.63 25.07
CA THR A 126 -14.27 -0.13 26.43
C THR A 126 -12.81 -0.26 26.88
N PHE A 127 -12.52 0.17 28.11
CA PHE A 127 -11.15 0.07 28.63
C PHE A 127 -10.72 -1.40 28.73
N ASN A 128 -9.48 -1.68 28.33
CA ASN A 128 -8.87 -3.00 28.34
C ASN A 128 -9.50 -3.98 27.31
N GLU A 129 -10.13 -3.44 26.27
CA GLU A 129 -10.66 -4.21 25.15
C GLU A 129 -9.91 -3.89 23.85
N THR A 130 -9.76 -4.91 23.04
CA THR A 130 -9.21 -4.86 21.70
C THR A 130 -10.04 -5.79 20.81
N ARG A 131 -10.01 -5.61 19.49
CA ARG A 131 -10.77 -6.46 18.57
C ARG A 131 -9.88 -7.04 17.51
N LEU A 132 -10.04 -8.33 17.26
CA LEU A 132 -9.33 -9.08 16.23
C LEU A 132 -10.33 -9.61 15.21
N SER A 133 -10.16 -9.20 13.97
CA SER A 133 -10.87 -9.70 12.79
C SER A 133 -9.90 -10.54 11.98
N VAL A 134 -10.28 -11.76 11.61
CA VAL A 134 -9.45 -12.63 10.77
C VAL A 134 -10.19 -12.97 9.48
N PHE A 135 -9.47 -12.82 8.36
CA PHE A 135 -9.91 -13.19 7.03
C PHE A 135 -9.00 -14.27 6.44
N HIS A 136 -9.57 -15.35 5.92
CA HIS A 136 -8.84 -16.39 5.20
C HIS A 136 -9.11 -16.32 3.70
N ALA A 137 -8.06 -16.13 2.91
CA ALA A 137 -8.05 -15.96 1.47
C ALA A 137 -6.93 -16.77 0.77
N ILE A 138 -6.54 -17.93 1.33
CA ILE A 138 -5.59 -18.82 0.66
C ILE A 138 -6.33 -19.52 -0.50
N SER A 139 -6.00 -19.16 -1.74
CA SER A 139 -6.84 -19.44 -2.93
C SER A 139 -6.97 -20.91 -3.33
N ASP A 140 -6.12 -21.77 -2.78
CA ASP A 140 -6.15 -23.23 -2.96
C ASP A 140 -5.86 -23.98 -1.64
N GLY A 141 -6.11 -23.30 -0.52
CA GLY A 141 -5.93 -23.85 0.83
C GLY A 141 -7.17 -24.62 1.31
N ASN A 142 -6.94 -25.51 2.28
CA ASN A 142 -8.02 -26.01 3.12
C ASN A 142 -8.50 -24.89 4.07
N PRO A 143 -9.72 -25.01 4.64
CA PRO A 143 -10.13 -24.15 5.74
C PRO A 143 -9.08 -24.15 6.86
N VAL A 144 -8.96 -23.03 7.56
CA VAL A 144 -7.96 -22.83 8.60
C VAL A 144 -8.58 -22.65 9.98
N ASP A 145 -7.85 -23.07 10.98
CA ASP A 145 -8.06 -22.68 12.37
C ASP A 145 -7.03 -21.63 12.76
N VAL A 146 -7.46 -20.67 13.57
CA VAL A 146 -6.59 -19.67 14.17
C VAL A 146 -6.56 -19.93 15.66
N THR A 147 -5.38 -20.13 16.21
CA THR A 147 -5.18 -20.33 17.63
C THR A 147 -4.62 -19.08 18.30
N TYR A 148 -4.85 -19.01 19.59
CA TYR A 148 -4.42 -17.98 20.52
C TYR A 148 -3.83 -18.68 21.74
N ASN A 149 -2.53 -18.51 21.99
CA ASN A 149 -1.80 -19.26 23.03
C ASN A 149 -2.12 -20.77 23.00
N ASP A 150 -2.11 -21.34 21.79
CA ASP A 150 -2.46 -22.74 21.46
C ASP A 150 -3.93 -23.16 21.70
N ALA A 151 -4.81 -22.27 22.17
CA ALA A 151 -6.25 -22.49 22.23
C ALA A 151 -6.94 -22.04 20.94
N LEU A 152 -7.97 -22.75 20.50
CA LEU A 152 -8.76 -22.36 19.31
C LEU A 152 -9.46 -21.01 19.55
N LEU A 153 -9.25 -20.05 18.66
CA LEU A 153 -9.92 -18.75 18.68
C LEU A 153 -10.96 -18.64 17.56
N PHE A 154 -10.54 -18.96 16.33
CA PHE A 154 -11.41 -19.05 15.16
C PHE A 154 -11.26 -20.44 14.57
N GLY A 155 -12.39 -21.11 14.29
CA GLY A 155 -12.39 -22.45 13.73
C GLY A 155 -13.02 -22.47 12.35
N LEU A 156 -12.48 -23.30 11.46
CA LEU A 156 -13.06 -23.58 10.14
C LEU A 156 -13.26 -22.30 9.30
N LEU A 157 -12.30 -21.37 9.24
CA LEU A 157 -12.38 -20.26 8.29
C LEU A 157 -12.03 -20.77 6.89
N ALA A 158 -13.01 -20.84 5.99
CA ALA A 158 -12.84 -21.38 4.64
C ALA A 158 -12.55 -20.27 3.63
N TYR A 159 -11.97 -20.60 2.47
CA TYR A 159 -11.90 -19.63 1.38
C TYR A 159 -13.31 -19.15 1.04
N PRO A 160 -13.56 -17.85 0.81
CA PRO A 160 -14.93 -17.36 0.67
C PRO A 160 -15.69 -18.08 -0.45
N GLY A 161 -16.93 -18.49 -0.17
CA GLY A 161 -17.76 -19.22 -1.13
C GLY A 161 -17.39 -20.70 -1.35
N SER A 162 -16.32 -21.21 -0.72
CA SER A 162 -15.91 -22.62 -0.85
C SER A 162 -16.66 -23.58 0.08
N LEU A 163 -17.27 -23.07 1.16
CA LEU A 163 -17.92 -23.89 2.19
C LEU A 163 -19.24 -23.28 2.68
N GLY A 164 -20.33 -23.52 1.95
CA GLY A 164 -21.66 -23.05 2.36
C GLY A 164 -21.70 -21.54 2.54
N ASN A 165 -22.14 -21.08 3.72
CA ASN A 165 -22.21 -19.65 4.08
C ASN A 165 -20.94 -19.15 4.78
N ASN A 166 -19.87 -19.94 4.82
CA ASN A 166 -18.60 -19.52 5.39
C ASN A 166 -17.88 -18.60 4.39
N ASP A 167 -17.73 -17.35 4.77
CA ASP A 167 -17.08 -16.28 4.00
C ASP A 167 -15.60 -16.08 4.40
N GLY A 168 -15.05 -16.99 5.21
CA GLY A 168 -13.67 -16.92 5.67
C GLY A 168 -13.38 -15.77 6.62
N PHE A 169 -14.39 -15.04 7.10
CA PHE A 169 -14.23 -13.84 7.92
C PHE A 169 -14.93 -13.99 9.28
N ASP A 170 -14.23 -13.68 10.37
CA ASP A 170 -14.84 -13.65 11.69
C ASP A 170 -14.13 -12.62 12.60
N THR A 171 -14.82 -12.15 13.62
CA THR A 171 -14.36 -11.10 14.54
C THR A 171 -14.59 -11.51 16.00
N ARG A 172 -13.61 -11.20 16.86
CA ARG A 172 -13.69 -11.41 18.31
C ARG A 172 -13.15 -10.19 19.07
N THR A 173 -13.88 -9.78 20.09
CA THR A 173 -13.36 -8.85 21.12
C THR A 173 -12.54 -9.65 22.12
N LEU A 174 -11.35 -9.14 22.42
CA LEU A 174 -10.36 -9.74 23.30
C LEU A 174 -9.96 -8.73 24.37
N VAL A 175 -9.29 -9.22 25.41
CA VAL A 175 -8.59 -8.37 26.36
C VAL A 175 -7.28 -7.89 25.73
N VAL A 176 -6.78 -6.75 26.18
CA VAL A 176 -5.45 -6.25 25.80
C VAL A 176 -4.37 -7.23 26.28
N GLY A 177 -3.37 -7.49 25.44
CA GLY A 177 -2.29 -8.40 25.80
C GLY A 177 -1.40 -8.79 24.63
N SER A 178 -0.45 -9.68 24.91
CA SER A 178 0.42 -10.27 23.90
C SER A 178 0.12 -11.75 23.75
N TYR A 179 -0.11 -12.18 22.51
CA TYR A 179 -0.68 -13.49 22.21
C TYR A 179 0.09 -14.21 21.13
N GLY A 180 0.42 -15.48 21.39
CA GLY A 180 0.92 -16.39 20.38
C GLY A 180 -0.20 -16.72 19.40
N ILE A 181 -0.14 -16.20 18.18
CA ILE A 181 -1.15 -16.44 17.14
C ILE A 181 -0.57 -17.37 16.08
N LYS A 182 -1.26 -18.49 15.83
CA LYS A 182 -0.88 -19.43 14.77
C LYS A 182 -2.08 -19.71 13.87
N VAL A 183 -1.79 -20.00 12.61
CA VAL A 183 -2.77 -20.47 11.64
C VAL A 183 -2.46 -21.92 11.34
N LEU A 184 -3.44 -22.79 11.51
CA LEU A 184 -3.34 -24.23 11.32
C LEU A 184 -4.28 -24.67 10.21
N ASP A 185 -3.90 -25.71 9.47
CA ASP A 185 -4.85 -26.43 8.61
C ASP A 185 -5.95 -27.04 9.49
N ASN A 186 -7.22 -26.79 9.17
CA ASN A 186 -8.32 -27.26 10.02
C ASN A 186 -8.47 -28.80 10.03
N ILE A 187 -7.96 -29.52 9.03
CA ILE A 187 -8.08 -30.98 8.95
C ILE A 187 -6.88 -31.65 9.62
N SER A 188 -5.68 -31.39 9.11
CA SER A 188 -4.44 -32.05 9.58
C SER A 188 -3.91 -31.45 10.88
N LYS A 189 -4.36 -30.23 11.24
CA LYS A 189 -3.84 -29.41 12.35
C LYS A 189 -2.35 -29.07 12.21
N THR A 190 -1.79 -29.20 11.01
CA THR A 190 -0.42 -28.75 10.75
C THR A 190 -0.36 -27.23 10.73
N GLN A 191 0.70 -26.67 11.29
CA GLN A 191 0.93 -25.22 11.26
C GLN A 191 1.19 -24.74 9.83
N ILE A 192 0.43 -23.74 9.40
CA ILE A 192 0.58 -23.05 8.12
C ILE A 192 1.40 -21.78 8.33
N LEU A 193 1.04 -20.95 9.32
CA LEU A 193 1.74 -19.72 9.68
C LEU A 193 1.90 -19.60 11.19
N ASP A 194 2.99 -18.96 11.61
CA ASP A 194 3.23 -18.54 12.98
C ASP A 194 3.46 -17.03 12.98
N LEU A 195 2.55 -16.28 13.59
CA LEU A 195 2.67 -14.83 13.73
C LEU A 195 3.52 -14.46 14.95
N GLY A 196 3.96 -15.45 15.73
CA GLY A 196 4.63 -15.25 17.01
C GLY A 196 3.72 -14.54 18.01
N ASN A 197 4.36 -13.81 18.93
CA ASN A 197 3.65 -13.03 19.94
C ASN A 197 3.23 -11.67 19.38
N VAL A 198 1.94 -11.52 19.11
CA VAL A 198 1.33 -10.27 18.63
C VAL A 198 0.84 -9.45 19.82
N ALA A 199 1.32 -8.21 19.95
CA ALA A 199 0.83 -7.27 20.95
C ALA A 199 -0.46 -6.58 20.46
N LEU A 200 -1.58 -6.89 21.12
CA LEU A 200 -2.87 -6.27 20.89
C LEU A 200 -3.13 -5.20 21.95
N ASN A 201 -3.12 -3.95 21.52
CA ASN A 201 -3.19 -2.78 22.39
C ASN A 201 -4.65 -2.35 22.66
N ASP A 202 -4.82 -1.57 23.74
CA ASP A 202 -6.11 -1.02 24.15
C ASP A 202 -6.74 -0.18 23.04
N ARG A 203 -8.06 -0.34 22.85
CA ARG A 203 -8.87 0.43 21.89
C ARG A 203 -8.36 0.37 20.45
N ASN A 204 -7.77 -0.75 20.06
CA ASN A 204 -7.40 -1.02 18.67
C ASN A 204 -8.30 -2.10 18.04
N ASN A 205 -8.63 -1.90 16.77
CA ASN A 205 -9.11 -2.97 15.90
C ASN A 205 -7.93 -3.51 15.09
N TYR A 206 -7.84 -4.82 14.96
CA TYR A 206 -6.81 -5.53 14.19
C TYR A 206 -7.47 -6.35 13.09
N PHE A 207 -7.08 -6.12 11.85
CA PHE A 207 -7.47 -6.94 10.71
C PHE A 207 -6.30 -7.83 10.30
N VAL A 208 -6.48 -9.14 10.38
CA VAL A 208 -5.50 -10.14 9.98
C VAL A 208 -6.02 -10.88 8.76
N ALA A 209 -5.40 -10.66 7.61
CA ALA A 209 -5.67 -11.43 6.41
C ALA A 209 -4.59 -12.51 6.23
N VAL A 210 -5.02 -13.75 6.05
CA VAL A 210 -4.17 -14.88 5.69
C VAL A 210 -4.42 -15.20 4.23
N PHE A 211 -3.42 -15.06 3.36
CA PHE A 211 -3.62 -15.08 1.92
C PHE A 211 -2.41 -15.69 1.18
N GLY A 212 -2.52 -15.81 -0.14
CA GLY A 212 -1.54 -16.48 -1.00
C GLY A 212 -2.04 -17.84 -1.48
N THR A 213 -1.11 -18.78 -1.62
CA THR A 213 -1.42 -20.17 -2.00
C THR A 213 -1.10 -21.12 -0.85
N ALA A 214 -1.58 -22.36 -0.93
CA ALA A 214 -1.24 -23.39 0.04
C ALA A 214 0.27 -23.67 0.10
N LEU A 215 1.00 -23.39 -0.98
CA LEU A 215 2.46 -23.54 -1.05
C LEU A 215 3.20 -22.32 -0.47
N ASN A 216 2.71 -21.11 -0.75
CA ASN A 216 3.31 -19.86 -0.30
C ASN A 216 2.29 -19.01 0.48
N PRO A 217 1.81 -19.48 1.64
CA PRO A 217 0.91 -18.71 2.47
C PRO A 217 1.66 -17.53 3.09
N THR A 218 0.97 -16.42 3.29
CA THR A 218 1.49 -15.26 4.03
C THR A 218 0.36 -14.60 4.81
N VAL A 219 0.71 -13.57 5.57
CA VAL A 219 -0.21 -12.85 6.44
C VAL A 219 0.03 -11.35 6.39
N ARG A 220 -1.07 -10.60 6.46
CA ARG A 220 -1.06 -9.16 6.66
C ARG A 220 -1.83 -8.83 7.93
N LEU A 221 -1.19 -8.10 8.84
CA LEU A 221 -1.81 -7.52 10.02
C LEU A 221 -1.87 -6.01 9.85
N VAL A 222 -3.07 -5.45 9.97
CA VAL A 222 -3.31 -4.00 9.95
C VAL A 222 -3.99 -3.60 11.25
N SER A 223 -3.40 -2.66 11.96
CA SER A 223 -4.01 -2.03 13.14
C SER A 223 -4.77 -0.77 12.74
N THR A 224 -5.85 -0.49 13.44
CA THR A 224 -6.54 0.79 13.38
C THR A 224 -6.87 1.22 14.81
N ASN A 225 -6.30 2.34 15.24
CA ASN A 225 -6.58 2.89 16.56
C ASN A 225 -7.95 3.57 16.55
N THR A 226 -8.86 3.11 17.42
CA THR A 226 -10.24 3.60 17.44
C THR A 226 -10.37 5.03 17.98
N VAL A 227 -9.35 5.53 18.69
CA VAL A 227 -9.28 6.93 19.14
C VAL A 227 -8.92 7.86 17.98
N ASN A 228 -8.17 7.36 16.99
CA ASN A 228 -7.76 8.12 15.81
C ASN A 228 -8.82 8.15 14.70
N LEU A 229 -9.97 7.47 14.87
CA LEU A 229 -11.03 7.46 13.84
C LEU A 229 -11.61 8.85 13.59
N ALA A 230 -11.55 9.74 14.59
CA ALA A 230 -11.94 11.15 14.44
C ALA A 230 -11.04 11.94 13.47
N ASN A 231 -9.86 11.41 13.17
CA ASN A 231 -8.88 12.01 12.25
C ASN A 231 -8.91 11.38 10.85
N ILE A 232 -9.78 10.39 10.60
CA ILE A 232 -10.01 9.92 9.22
C ILE A 232 -10.67 11.08 8.50
N PRO A 233 -10.04 11.68 7.46
CA PRO A 233 -10.64 12.79 6.75
C PRO A 233 -12.04 12.40 6.27
N VAL A 234 -13.01 13.24 6.61
CA VAL A 234 -14.34 13.14 6.02
C VAL A 234 -14.23 13.78 4.64
N GLY A 235 -14.29 12.98 3.58
CA GLY A 235 -14.09 13.44 2.20
C GLY A 235 -14.37 12.32 1.21
N ASP A 236 -14.66 12.67 -0.04
CA ASP A 236 -14.92 11.65 -1.06
C ASP A 236 -13.68 10.75 -1.21
N ILE A 237 -13.86 9.43 -1.26
CA ILE A 237 -12.79 8.47 -1.58
C ILE A 237 -12.12 8.77 -2.94
N ARG A 238 -12.71 9.60 -3.79
CA ARG A 238 -12.09 10.11 -5.02
C ARG A 238 -11.09 11.25 -4.80
N GLU A 239 -11.13 11.92 -3.65
CA GLU A 239 -10.20 12.99 -3.31
C GLU A 239 -8.87 12.40 -2.84
N ARG A 240 -7.80 12.78 -3.53
CA ARG A 240 -6.45 12.34 -3.16
C ARG A 240 -6.05 12.95 -1.82
N PRO A 241 -5.35 12.19 -0.96
CA PRO A 241 -4.70 12.76 0.21
C PRO A 241 -3.79 13.93 -0.19
N ASN A 242 -3.77 14.97 0.64
CA ASN A 242 -2.89 16.14 0.47
C ASN A 242 -3.05 16.88 -0.87
N ALA A 243 -4.24 16.88 -1.47
CA ALA A 243 -4.49 17.57 -2.74
C ALA A 243 -4.15 19.07 -2.74
N ASP A 244 -4.13 19.71 -1.56
CA ASP A 244 -3.78 21.12 -1.38
C ASP A 244 -2.25 21.37 -1.28
N ALA A 245 -1.43 20.33 -1.20
CA ALA A 245 0.02 20.49 -1.15
C ALA A 245 0.55 21.04 -2.49
N THR A 246 1.45 22.03 -2.41
CA THR A 246 1.97 22.75 -3.59
C THR A 246 3.25 22.17 -4.15
N ASP A 247 3.89 21.28 -3.41
CA ASP A 247 5.19 20.71 -3.75
C ASP A 247 5.16 19.17 -3.67
N GLY A 248 5.96 18.52 -4.50
CA GLY A 248 6.30 17.10 -4.45
C GLY A 248 7.81 16.88 -4.42
N TYR A 249 8.25 15.63 -4.32
CA TYR A 249 9.64 15.27 -4.07
C TYR A 249 10.13 14.24 -5.08
N LEU A 250 11.18 14.57 -5.82
CA LEU A 250 11.81 13.67 -6.79
C LEU A 250 13.20 13.28 -6.34
N ARG A 251 13.56 12.01 -6.48
CA ARG A 251 14.96 11.55 -6.46
C ARG A 251 15.23 10.61 -7.62
N PHE A 252 16.49 10.33 -7.86
CA PHE A 252 16.91 9.54 -9.01
C PHE A 252 17.72 8.33 -8.57
N ALA A 253 17.47 7.20 -9.22
CA ALA A 253 18.23 5.98 -9.03
C ALA A 253 18.78 5.49 -10.36
N HIS A 254 20.00 4.98 -10.38
CA HIS A 254 20.58 4.40 -11.58
C HIS A 254 20.91 2.92 -11.38
N PHE A 255 20.08 2.06 -11.97
CA PHE A 255 20.18 0.60 -11.90
C PHE A 255 20.29 -0.03 -13.30
N SER A 256 20.49 0.77 -14.34
CA SER A 256 20.70 0.26 -15.70
C SER A 256 22.15 -0.20 -15.88
N SER A 257 22.34 -1.44 -16.32
CA SER A 257 23.68 -1.95 -16.59
C SER A 257 24.15 -1.53 -17.98
N GLY A 258 25.45 -1.24 -18.10
CA GLY A 258 26.10 -0.94 -19.38
C GLY A 258 25.99 0.51 -19.89
N THR A 259 25.26 1.42 -19.26
CA THR A 259 25.14 2.83 -19.72
C THR A 259 26.28 3.74 -19.28
N GLY A 260 27.12 3.31 -18.33
CA GLY A 260 28.03 4.20 -17.59
C GLY A 260 27.27 5.17 -16.69
N ASP A 261 27.98 6.17 -16.17
CA ASP A 261 27.40 7.24 -15.35
C ASP A 261 26.49 8.14 -16.20
N VAL A 262 25.42 8.66 -15.58
CA VAL A 262 24.43 9.48 -16.27
C VAL A 262 24.22 10.82 -15.60
N ASP A 263 23.84 11.81 -16.39
CA ASP A 263 23.31 13.09 -15.94
C ASP A 263 21.81 13.13 -16.18
N ILE A 264 21.09 13.74 -15.24
CA ILE A 264 19.64 13.79 -15.26
C ILE A 264 19.20 15.24 -15.30
N TYR A 265 18.33 15.54 -16.25
CA TYR A 265 17.78 16.85 -16.51
C TYR A 265 16.28 16.86 -16.23
N VAL A 266 15.79 17.94 -15.62
CA VAL A 266 14.37 18.19 -15.38
C VAL A 266 14.03 19.49 -16.11
N ASN A 267 13.11 19.42 -17.09
CA ASN A 267 12.76 20.54 -17.99
C ASN A 267 14.00 21.17 -18.66
N GLY A 268 15.00 20.36 -19.00
CA GLY A 268 16.25 20.78 -19.63
C GLY A 268 17.32 21.33 -18.68
N GLU A 269 17.02 21.54 -17.39
CA GLU A 269 18.00 21.94 -16.39
C GLU A 269 18.60 20.72 -15.69
N ARG A 270 19.92 20.69 -15.49
CA ARG A 270 20.57 19.54 -14.84
C ARG A 270 20.19 19.47 -13.36
N ALA A 271 19.50 18.40 -12.96
CA ALA A 271 19.13 18.12 -11.59
C ALA A 271 20.14 17.22 -10.86
N ALA A 272 20.74 16.25 -11.56
CA ALA A 272 21.76 15.36 -10.99
C ALA A 272 22.92 15.16 -11.98
N ALA A 273 24.14 15.06 -11.45
CA ALA A 273 25.37 14.94 -12.23
C ALA A 273 26.11 13.65 -11.89
N GLY A 274 26.55 12.89 -12.90
CA GLY A 274 27.40 11.72 -12.73
C GLY A 274 26.80 10.67 -11.79
N VAL A 275 25.50 10.44 -11.88
CA VAL A 275 24.83 9.39 -11.11
C VAL A 275 25.36 8.04 -11.62
N GLY A 276 26.13 7.36 -10.78
CA GLY A 276 26.74 6.09 -11.10
C GLY A 276 25.81 4.91 -10.88
N TYR A 277 26.18 3.75 -11.43
CA TYR A 277 25.44 2.51 -11.21
C TYR A 277 25.27 2.21 -9.72
N ALA A 278 24.12 1.65 -9.34
CA ALA A 278 23.76 1.31 -7.97
C ALA A 278 23.69 2.53 -7.01
N THR A 279 23.52 3.74 -7.55
CA THR A 279 23.39 4.98 -6.76
C THR A 279 21.94 5.43 -6.71
N ILE A 280 21.52 5.92 -5.55
CA ILE A 280 20.23 6.59 -5.33
C ILE A 280 20.55 7.98 -4.75
N SER A 281 20.01 9.04 -5.35
CA SER A 281 20.20 10.41 -4.88
C SER A 281 19.30 10.75 -3.70
N ASP A 282 19.55 11.91 -3.09
CA ASP A 282 18.60 12.52 -2.15
C ASP A 282 17.37 13.07 -2.90
N PHE A 283 16.29 13.29 -2.14
CA PHE A 283 15.10 13.96 -2.64
C PHE A 283 15.33 15.45 -2.85
N ILE A 284 14.79 15.95 -3.96
CA ILE A 284 14.75 17.35 -4.35
C ILE A 284 13.27 17.76 -4.43
N THR A 285 12.95 18.91 -3.86
CA THR A 285 11.59 19.46 -3.87
C THR A 285 11.31 20.18 -5.19
N TYR A 286 10.15 19.89 -5.78
CA TYR A 286 9.64 20.51 -7.00
C TYR A 286 8.21 20.96 -6.78
N ALA A 287 7.79 22.04 -7.45
CA ALA A 287 6.39 22.43 -7.45
C ALA A 287 5.50 21.36 -8.11
N VAL A 288 4.22 21.32 -7.77
CA VAL A 288 3.25 20.50 -8.50
C VAL A 288 3.19 20.92 -9.97
N GLY A 289 3.23 19.96 -10.88
CA GLY A 289 3.22 20.24 -12.32
C GLY A 289 3.67 19.08 -13.20
N ASP A 290 3.71 19.36 -14.49
CA ASP A 290 4.23 18.44 -15.50
C ASP A 290 5.72 18.73 -15.76
N TYR A 291 6.51 17.67 -15.84
CA TYR A 291 7.96 17.69 -15.97
C TYR A 291 8.41 16.73 -17.08
N THR A 292 9.37 17.16 -17.89
CA THR A 292 10.11 16.27 -18.79
C THR A 292 11.44 15.91 -18.14
N ILE A 293 11.64 14.62 -17.91
CA ILE A 293 12.87 14.07 -17.34
C ILE A 293 13.71 13.53 -18.50
N SER A 294 14.93 14.04 -18.67
CA SER A 294 15.84 13.59 -19.73
C SER A 294 17.12 13.02 -19.11
N ILE A 295 17.56 11.86 -19.60
CA ILE A 295 18.77 11.21 -19.09
C ILE A 295 19.81 11.16 -20.20
N ALA A 296 21.00 11.70 -19.94
CA ALA A 296 22.10 11.77 -20.89
C ALA A 296 23.37 11.14 -20.31
N PRO A 297 24.33 10.70 -21.14
CA PRO A 297 25.64 10.26 -20.66
C PRO A 297 26.34 11.35 -19.83
N ALA A 298 27.08 10.95 -18.80
CA ALA A 298 27.78 11.89 -17.93
C ALA A 298 28.69 12.87 -18.70
N GLY A 299 28.65 14.14 -18.31
CA GLY A 299 29.38 15.26 -18.91
C GLY A 299 28.78 15.80 -20.22
N THR A 300 27.63 15.30 -20.68
CA THR A 300 27.00 15.75 -21.94
C THR A 300 25.79 16.65 -21.70
N SER A 301 25.36 17.42 -22.72
CA SER A 301 24.15 18.27 -22.63
C SER A 301 22.86 17.47 -22.80
N VAL A 302 21.72 18.07 -22.46
CA VAL A 302 20.39 17.48 -22.66
C VAL A 302 20.12 17.07 -24.12
N ASP A 303 20.73 17.74 -25.10
CA ASP A 303 20.62 17.37 -26.54
C ASP A 303 21.20 15.97 -26.87
N ARG A 304 21.92 15.37 -25.91
CA ARG A 304 22.47 14.02 -26.00
C ARG A 304 21.68 13.01 -25.16
N ALA A 305 20.51 13.39 -24.66
CA ALA A 305 19.63 12.49 -23.93
C ALA A 305 19.32 11.24 -24.75
N VAL A 306 19.40 10.09 -24.09
CA VAL A 306 19.11 8.78 -24.69
C VAL A 306 17.71 8.29 -24.35
N ILE A 307 17.08 8.89 -23.34
CA ILE A 307 15.71 8.64 -22.95
C ILE A 307 15.08 9.92 -22.38
N GLU A 308 13.78 10.08 -22.64
CA GLU A 308 12.92 11.10 -22.06
C GLU A 308 11.71 10.42 -21.40
N TYR A 309 11.23 11.00 -20.31
CA TYR A 309 10.08 10.52 -19.56
C TYR A 309 9.24 11.71 -19.10
N ASP A 310 7.96 11.71 -19.47
CA ASP A 310 7.01 12.72 -19.02
C ASP A 310 6.43 12.31 -17.66
N LEU A 311 6.55 13.20 -16.69
CA LEU A 311 6.11 13.01 -15.32
C LEU A 311 5.11 14.09 -14.94
N ARG A 312 3.95 13.67 -14.42
CA ARG A 312 3.07 14.57 -13.67
C ARG A 312 3.28 14.36 -12.19
N LEU A 313 3.76 15.39 -11.50
CA LEU A 313 4.03 15.39 -10.06
C LEU A 313 2.86 16.01 -9.30
N PHE A 314 2.36 15.31 -8.29
CA PHE A 314 1.32 15.80 -7.39
C PHE A 314 1.88 16.24 -6.03
N GLY A 315 1.06 16.96 -5.27
CA GLY A 315 1.42 17.49 -3.96
C GLY A 315 1.69 16.37 -2.95
N ALA A 316 2.74 16.55 -2.14
CA ALA A 316 3.22 15.58 -1.15
C ALA A 316 3.56 14.18 -1.70
N GLU A 317 3.77 14.06 -3.02
CA GLU A 317 4.15 12.81 -3.66
C GLU A 317 5.67 12.64 -3.63
N TYR A 318 6.14 11.47 -3.20
CA TYR A 318 7.56 11.11 -3.21
C TYR A 318 7.82 10.09 -4.31
N ILE A 319 8.65 10.45 -5.30
CA ILE A 319 8.92 9.60 -6.47
C ILE A 319 10.43 9.37 -6.62
N THR A 320 10.83 8.11 -6.65
CA THR A 320 12.14 7.71 -7.17
C THR A 320 12.03 7.37 -8.65
N LEU A 321 12.74 8.10 -9.50
CA LEU A 321 12.84 7.79 -10.92
C LEU A 321 14.06 6.89 -11.14
N ALA A 322 13.82 5.60 -11.32
CA ALA A 322 14.86 4.61 -11.54
C ALA A 322 15.15 4.44 -13.03
N VAL A 323 16.40 4.67 -13.43
CA VAL A 323 16.91 4.28 -14.75
C VAL A 323 17.22 2.79 -14.70
N ILE A 324 16.53 1.99 -15.51
CA ILE A 324 16.65 0.52 -15.50
C ILE A 324 16.82 -0.04 -16.90
N GLY A 325 17.09 -1.34 -16.99
CA GLY A 325 17.32 -2.03 -18.25
C GLY A 325 18.79 -2.13 -18.64
N VAL A 326 19.04 -2.52 -19.89
CA VAL A 326 20.38 -2.77 -20.43
C VAL A 326 20.51 -2.07 -21.79
N ILE A 327 21.47 -1.17 -21.92
CA ILE A 327 21.65 -0.39 -23.16
C ILE A 327 21.95 -1.27 -24.38
N GLU A 328 22.74 -2.33 -24.18
CA GLU A 328 23.15 -3.27 -25.23
C GLU A 328 21.94 -4.05 -25.79
N ASN A 329 20.96 -4.33 -24.94
CA ASN A 329 19.72 -5.00 -25.33
C ASN A 329 18.62 -4.01 -25.73
N ARG A 330 18.88 -2.70 -25.70
CA ARG A 330 17.93 -1.62 -26.00
C ARG A 330 16.66 -1.68 -25.14
N THR A 331 16.82 -2.03 -23.86
CA THR A 331 15.72 -2.09 -22.89
C THR A 331 15.78 -0.95 -21.87
N LEU A 332 16.58 0.10 -22.14
CA LEU A 332 16.71 1.25 -21.25
C LEU A 332 15.36 1.94 -21.07
N GLU A 333 14.94 2.13 -19.82
CA GLU A 333 13.70 2.83 -19.49
C GLU A 333 13.79 3.59 -18.15
N VAL A 334 12.79 4.44 -17.90
CA VAL A 334 12.59 5.09 -16.59
C VAL A 334 11.38 4.46 -15.92
N ALA A 335 11.59 3.87 -14.74
CA ALA A 335 10.53 3.34 -13.90
C ALA A 335 10.29 4.28 -12.70
N PRO A 336 9.10 4.87 -12.57
CA PRO A 336 8.73 5.62 -11.37
C PRO A 336 8.38 4.65 -10.22
N ILE A 337 9.00 4.87 -9.07
CA ILE A 337 8.67 4.22 -7.80
C ILE A 337 8.01 5.26 -6.92
N PHE A 338 6.71 5.13 -6.70
CA PHE A 338 5.97 6.01 -5.79
C PHE A 338 6.16 5.48 -4.38
N GLU A 339 6.83 6.26 -3.54
CA GLU A 339 7.11 5.89 -2.17
C GLU A 339 6.08 6.52 -1.22
N ASP A 340 5.76 5.79 -0.16
CA ASP A 340 4.83 6.24 0.85
C ASP A 340 5.61 6.76 2.07
N PHE A 341 5.49 8.07 2.32
CA PHE A 341 6.04 8.75 3.49
C PHE A 341 4.95 9.18 4.47
N SER A 342 3.76 8.60 4.40
CA SER A 342 2.76 8.75 5.45
C SER A 342 3.28 8.21 6.79
N PRO A 343 2.81 8.71 7.93
CA PRO A 343 3.18 8.19 9.23
C PRO A 343 2.91 6.68 9.35
N VAL A 344 3.77 5.99 10.10
CA VAL A 344 3.61 4.60 10.48
C VAL A 344 3.31 4.49 11.98
N ASP A 345 2.69 3.39 12.40
CA ASP A 345 2.42 3.15 13.82
C ASP A 345 3.71 3.12 14.64
N ILE A 346 3.60 3.42 15.94
CA ILE A 346 4.74 3.39 16.87
C ILE A 346 5.40 2.00 16.84
N GLY A 347 6.72 1.98 16.67
CA GLY A 347 7.49 0.74 16.57
C GLY A 347 7.37 0.06 15.20
N GLN A 348 6.75 0.71 14.21
CA GLN A 348 6.79 0.28 12.82
C GLN A 348 7.78 1.10 11.99
N THR A 349 8.15 0.48 10.88
CA THR A 349 9.01 0.98 9.82
C THR A 349 8.40 0.57 8.49
N ARG A 350 8.84 1.19 7.39
CA ARG A 350 8.34 0.90 6.05
C ARG A 350 9.47 0.44 5.14
N ILE A 351 9.21 -0.55 4.30
CA ILE A 351 10.11 -0.98 3.23
C ILE A 351 9.38 -0.91 1.89
N THR A 352 9.96 -0.16 0.95
CA THR A 352 9.64 -0.20 -0.47
C THR A 352 10.62 -1.17 -1.13
N PHE A 353 10.14 -2.30 -1.61
CA PHE A 353 10.94 -3.27 -2.34
C PHE A 353 10.71 -3.08 -3.84
N PHE A 354 11.79 -2.87 -4.61
CA PHE A 354 11.77 -2.66 -6.05
C PHE A 354 12.55 -3.76 -6.78
N ASN A 355 12.00 -4.32 -7.84
CA ASN A 355 12.67 -5.31 -8.68
C ASN A 355 13.09 -4.70 -10.02
N ALA A 356 14.37 -4.33 -10.14
CA ALA A 356 14.96 -3.79 -11.38
C ALA A 356 15.61 -4.87 -12.25
N VAL A 357 15.51 -6.15 -11.88
CA VAL A 357 16.12 -7.26 -12.63
C VAL A 357 15.15 -7.74 -13.71
N PRO A 358 15.49 -7.56 -15.01
CA PRO A 358 14.61 -7.94 -16.10
C PRO A 358 14.49 -9.46 -16.27
N GLY A 359 13.39 -9.86 -16.90
CA GLY A 359 13.05 -11.26 -17.16
C GLY A 359 11.81 -11.67 -16.37
N LEU A 360 11.09 -12.68 -16.86
CA LEU A 360 9.85 -13.20 -16.26
C LEU A 360 10.01 -13.80 -14.85
N ARG A 361 11.16 -13.59 -14.21
CA ARG A 361 11.48 -14.02 -12.86
C ARG A 361 10.84 -13.03 -11.88
N LYS A 362 9.59 -13.29 -11.50
CA LYS A 362 8.99 -12.62 -10.35
C LYS A 362 9.76 -13.01 -9.09
N VAL A 363 9.85 -12.10 -8.13
CA VAL A 363 10.65 -12.32 -6.91
C VAL A 363 9.81 -12.21 -5.65
N THR A 364 10.32 -12.86 -4.60
CA THR A 364 9.78 -12.80 -3.24
C THR A 364 10.84 -12.24 -2.30
N LEU A 365 10.45 -11.29 -1.46
CA LEU A 365 11.26 -10.79 -0.36
C LEU A 365 10.89 -11.57 0.91
N ALA A 366 11.73 -12.53 1.27
CA ALA A 366 11.56 -13.36 2.46
C ALA A 366 12.41 -12.83 3.61
N ARG A 367 11.80 -12.64 4.78
CA ARG A 367 12.49 -12.26 6.01
C ARG A 367 13.01 -13.50 6.74
N ASN A 368 14.06 -13.34 7.54
CA ASN A 368 14.73 -14.44 8.26
C ASN A 368 13.85 -15.23 9.25
N ASP A 369 12.69 -14.71 9.63
CA ASP A 369 11.69 -15.42 10.45
C ASP A 369 10.68 -16.24 9.61
N GLY A 370 10.85 -16.29 8.30
CA GLY A 370 9.99 -17.04 7.38
C GLY A 370 8.82 -16.21 6.82
N LEU A 371 8.64 -14.95 7.23
CA LEU A 371 7.60 -14.09 6.68
C LEU A 371 7.93 -13.74 5.21
N LEU A 372 7.02 -14.07 4.30
CA LEU A 372 7.07 -13.64 2.91
C LEU A 372 6.47 -12.24 2.80
N LEU A 373 7.31 -11.21 2.93
CA LEU A 373 6.91 -9.82 3.05
C LEU A 373 6.37 -9.24 1.74
N VAL A 374 7.00 -9.61 0.63
CA VAL A 374 6.56 -9.31 -0.73
C VAL A 374 6.61 -10.60 -1.53
N GLN A 375 5.59 -10.88 -2.33
CA GLN A 375 5.58 -12.01 -3.26
C GLN A 375 5.18 -11.53 -4.65
N ASP A 376 5.47 -12.35 -5.66
CA ASP A 376 4.99 -12.15 -7.04
C ASP A 376 5.40 -10.81 -7.67
N LEU A 377 6.53 -10.23 -7.22
CA LEU A 377 6.97 -8.93 -7.71
C LEU A 377 7.73 -9.08 -9.03
N ALA A 378 7.09 -8.74 -10.13
CA ALA A 378 7.70 -8.69 -11.46
C ALA A 378 8.63 -7.48 -11.65
N TYR A 379 9.38 -7.48 -12.75
CA TYR A 379 10.03 -6.28 -13.29
C TYR A 379 8.95 -5.25 -13.73
N PRO A 380 9.22 -3.92 -13.74
CA PRO A 380 8.28 -2.93 -14.25
C PRO A 380 7.73 -3.29 -15.63
N GLN A 381 6.42 -3.10 -15.84
CA GLN A 381 5.71 -3.43 -17.09
C GLN A 381 5.55 -4.92 -17.40
N ASP A 382 6.21 -5.83 -16.66
CA ASP A 382 6.06 -7.29 -16.79
C ASP A 382 4.95 -7.84 -15.86
N GLY A 383 3.81 -7.15 -15.79
CA GLY A 383 2.67 -7.54 -14.95
C GLY A 383 2.65 -6.95 -13.54
N SER A 384 3.57 -6.04 -13.21
CA SER A 384 3.45 -5.14 -12.05
C SER A 384 4.17 -3.81 -12.30
N ASP A 385 4.01 -2.82 -11.43
CA ASP A 385 4.78 -1.57 -11.49
C ASP A 385 6.24 -1.75 -11.03
N GLY A 386 6.61 -2.96 -10.61
CA GLY A 386 7.95 -3.34 -10.20
C GLY A 386 8.31 -3.02 -8.76
N TYR A 387 7.43 -2.39 -7.97
CA TYR A 387 7.65 -2.18 -6.54
C TYR A 387 6.45 -2.59 -5.68
N SER A 388 6.73 -2.89 -4.41
CA SER A 388 5.74 -3.13 -3.36
C SER A 388 6.16 -2.43 -2.07
N ILE A 389 5.20 -1.83 -1.37
CA ILE A 389 5.42 -1.10 -0.12
C ILE A 389 4.85 -1.92 1.02
N GLN A 390 5.62 -2.13 2.08
CA GLN A 390 5.22 -2.93 3.23
C GLN A 390 5.61 -2.25 4.55
N ASN A 391 4.66 -2.17 5.48
CA ASN A 391 4.97 -1.82 6.86
C ASN A 391 5.38 -3.08 7.63
N MET A 392 6.36 -2.95 8.51
CA MET A 392 6.78 -4.02 9.40
C MET A 392 7.18 -3.47 10.77
N LEU A 393 7.25 -4.34 11.78
CA LEU A 393 7.85 -3.97 13.06
C LEU A 393 9.31 -3.59 12.87
N ASN A 394 9.78 -2.60 13.63
CA ASN A 394 11.18 -2.22 13.68
C ASN A 394 11.99 -3.35 14.34
N GLY A 395 13.25 -3.52 13.94
CA GLY A 395 14.07 -4.60 14.47
C GLY A 395 15.28 -4.95 13.62
N ARG A 396 15.99 -6.01 14.03
CA ARG A 396 17.10 -6.57 13.27
C ARG A 396 16.60 -7.72 12.40
N TYR A 397 16.74 -7.55 11.09
CA TYR A 397 16.28 -8.55 10.12
C TYR A 397 17.33 -8.72 9.04
N SER A 398 17.50 -9.95 8.58
CA SER A 398 18.08 -10.25 7.28
C SER A 398 16.98 -10.66 6.32
N PHE A 399 17.23 -10.46 5.03
CA PHE A 399 16.29 -10.81 3.97
C PHE A 399 16.95 -11.69 2.91
N LYS A 400 16.13 -12.46 2.22
CA LYS A 400 16.48 -13.14 0.98
C LYS A 400 15.55 -12.67 -0.12
N ILE A 401 16.12 -12.40 -1.27
CA ILE A 401 15.37 -12.27 -2.51
C ILE A 401 15.41 -13.66 -3.15
N VAL A 402 14.24 -14.28 -3.27
CA VAL A 402 14.10 -15.60 -3.86
C VAL A 402 13.28 -15.52 -5.13
N ASP A 403 13.56 -16.41 -6.08
CA ASP A 403 12.71 -16.60 -7.24
C ASP A 403 11.31 -17.02 -6.76
N PHE A 404 10.26 -16.45 -7.33
CA PHE A 404 8.89 -16.75 -6.90
C PHE A 404 8.43 -18.14 -7.34
N THR A 405 8.99 -18.66 -8.44
CA THR A 405 8.60 -19.93 -9.05
C THR A 405 9.46 -21.11 -8.60
N THR A 406 10.69 -20.84 -8.18
CA THR A 406 11.67 -21.83 -7.75
C THR A 406 12.25 -21.45 -6.39
N PRO A 407 12.76 -22.40 -5.59
CA PRO A 407 13.37 -22.07 -4.29
C PRO A 407 14.77 -21.42 -4.42
N GLU A 408 15.15 -20.92 -5.60
CA GLU A 408 16.46 -20.31 -5.84
C GLU A 408 16.58 -18.99 -5.07
N THR A 409 17.64 -18.86 -4.26
CA THR A 409 18.01 -17.58 -3.65
C THR A 409 18.82 -16.77 -4.66
N LEU A 410 18.32 -15.59 -5.02
CA LEU A 410 18.92 -14.70 -5.99
C LEU A 410 19.88 -13.71 -5.32
N ALA A 411 19.53 -13.25 -4.12
CA ALA A 411 20.37 -12.37 -3.31
C ALA A 411 20.10 -12.55 -1.82
N GLU A 412 21.12 -12.30 -1.01
CA GLU A 412 21.01 -12.26 0.45
C GLU A 412 21.35 -10.85 0.95
N ILE A 413 20.44 -10.27 1.73
CA ILE A 413 20.62 -9.00 2.41
C ILE A 413 21.02 -9.32 3.85
N PRO A 414 22.21 -8.90 4.30
CA PRO A 414 22.68 -9.21 5.65
C PRO A 414 21.78 -8.56 6.71
N GLU A 415 21.97 -8.99 7.96
CA GLU A 415 21.21 -8.43 9.07
C GLU A 415 21.43 -6.91 9.17
N PHE A 416 20.33 -6.17 9.17
CA PHE A 416 20.30 -4.72 9.28
C PHE A 416 19.30 -4.29 10.35
N ASN A 417 19.55 -3.15 11.00
CA ASN A 417 18.66 -2.61 12.02
C ASN A 417 17.69 -1.60 11.41
N TYR A 418 16.46 -2.04 11.15
CA TYR A 418 15.39 -1.23 10.61
C TYR A 418 14.76 -0.40 11.74
N ALA A 419 14.96 0.91 11.69
CA ALA A 419 14.52 1.83 12.73
C ALA A 419 13.04 2.24 12.57
N THR A 420 12.42 2.63 13.69
CA THR A 420 11.05 3.13 13.69
C THR A 420 10.95 4.44 12.89
N GLY A 421 9.85 4.63 12.16
CA GLY A 421 9.61 5.89 11.42
C GLY A 421 10.63 6.15 10.31
N VAL A 422 11.17 5.10 9.69
CA VAL A 422 12.07 5.20 8.54
C VAL A 422 11.44 4.45 7.37
N ASN A 423 11.52 5.02 6.17
CA ASN A 423 11.21 4.34 4.93
C ASN A 423 12.52 3.86 4.28
N TYR A 424 12.56 2.57 3.97
CA TYR A 424 13.70 1.91 3.34
C TYR A 424 13.36 1.57 1.89
N LEU A 425 14.16 2.03 0.93
CA LEU A 425 14.05 1.54 -0.46
C LEU A 425 15.12 0.47 -0.68
N LEU A 426 14.66 -0.78 -0.78
CA LEU A 426 15.46 -1.94 -1.14
C LEU A 426 15.22 -2.27 -2.62
N ALA A 427 16.22 -2.07 -3.47
CA ALA A 427 16.15 -2.41 -4.88
C ALA A 427 16.93 -3.70 -5.15
N HIS A 428 16.30 -4.70 -5.77
CA HIS A 428 16.95 -5.83 -6.43
C HIS A 428 17.43 -5.36 -7.80
N ILE A 429 18.74 -5.41 -8.06
CA ILE A 429 19.36 -4.85 -9.27
C ILE A 429 20.31 -5.87 -9.91
N PRO A 430 20.63 -5.75 -11.21
CA PRO A 430 21.63 -6.63 -11.82
C PRO A 430 23.01 -6.56 -11.15
N GLY A 431 23.86 -7.57 -11.36
CA GLY A 431 25.27 -7.56 -10.92
C GLY A 431 25.55 -8.37 -9.65
N GLU A 432 26.82 -8.37 -9.22
CA GLU A 432 27.34 -9.34 -8.22
C GLU A 432 26.68 -9.21 -6.85
N THR A 433 26.49 -7.99 -6.34
CA THR A 433 25.79 -7.77 -5.06
C THR A 433 24.30 -8.03 -5.19
N GLY A 434 23.71 -7.74 -6.35
CA GLY A 434 22.30 -8.00 -6.63
C GLY A 434 21.31 -7.05 -5.95
N TRP A 435 21.73 -6.12 -5.11
CA TRP A 435 20.81 -5.22 -4.40
C TRP A 435 21.45 -3.89 -3.95
N VAL A 436 20.59 -2.90 -3.68
CA VAL A 436 20.91 -1.60 -3.06
C VAL A 436 19.87 -1.28 -1.99
N LEU A 437 20.30 -0.73 -0.86
CA LEU A 437 19.42 -0.26 0.21
C LEU A 437 19.71 1.22 0.49
N THR A 438 18.66 2.02 0.57
CA THR A 438 18.72 3.39 1.11
C THR A 438 17.66 3.59 2.17
N GLU A 439 17.86 4.55 3.05
CA GLU A 439 16.97 4.86 4.16
C GLU A 439 16.66 6.36 4.19
N VAL A 440 15.40 6.71 4.41
CA VAL A 440 14.95 8.08 4.55
C VAL A 440 13.97 8.16 5.72
N PRO A 441 14.21 9.03 6.71
CA PRO A 441 13.27 9.23 7.80
C PRO A 441 11.89 9.64 7.27
N ILE A 442 10.84 9.03 7.82
CA ILE A 442 9.47 9.48 7.61
C ILE A 442 9.31 10.81 8.37
N PRO A 443 8.90 11.90 7.72
CA PRO A 443 8.69 13.17 8.40
C PRO A 443 7.73 13.01 9.59
N ASN A 444 8.07 13.63 10.72
CA ASN A 444 7.13 13.75 11.82
C ASN A 444 6.03 14.76 11.42
N GLU A 445 4.77 14.46 11.75
CA GLU A 445 3.65 15.41 11.61
C GLU A 445 3.84 16.68 12.46
#